data_AF-A0A163J048-F1
#
_entry.id   AF-A0A163J048-F1
#
_cell.length_a   1.000
_cell.length_b   1.000
_cell.length_c   1.000
_cell.angle_alpha   90.00
_cell.angle_beta   90.00
_cell.angle_gamma   90.00
#
_symmetry.space_group_name_H-M   'P 1'
#
loop_
_entity.id
_entity.type
_entity.pdbx_description
1 polymer ?
#
loop_
_entity_poly.entity_id
_entity_poly.type
_entity_poly.pdbx_seq_one_letter_code
_entity_poly.pdbx_strand_id
1 'polypeptide(L)'
;MLSTSDQQVTQSEPVNELEEEDIDICLQPDPLKLLNLLAYLLEAGEKTKEKKLIDINTDNINSIITSSEATLAAVMNAKSAEMLLNYDKLDQKEDLLFLRLCLSHIITTVPSTLSQRTKNLIGSDEYNDLKLRAQRLFELYHQPLAPTLINRLDSVVNAYTMDGLVAARIALCNMKNELLFSDPYGDALIALDCMESVVILIETWNVHVKSLEADYYVRFLLLFDYVFRGTNIKMTRSDSGDDSGDDIGDTASTATKNVRAHNEKLFAKTTKRSVCDGKIDGIIAYKDLELSLCEFKPLSVSLLPLLEQHVKNIMTSSCIFRNLESLRTDPQHHHHHNYGLDFNGNVGTMFILCSIDGVMVATEVAELIIPYDPYDLVVMKNTIALLFDLKTHMKKLAQTFRPLQEKSKRQR
;
A
#
# COMPACT_ATOMS: atom_id res chain seq x y z
N MET A 1 -28.22 -46.17 -45.25
CA MET A 1 -29.68 -46.36 -45.43
C MET A 1 -30.18 -47.17 -44.24
N LEU A 2 -31.07 -46.60 -43.41
CA LEU A 2 -32.07 -47.22 -42.51
C LEU A 2 -31.59 -48.39 -41.59
N SER A 3 -31.85 -48.50 -40.29
CA SER A 3 -32.80 -47.86 -39.37
C SER A 3 -32.49 -48.23 -37.90
N THR A 4 -32.74 -47.28 -37.00
CA THR A 4 -33.30 -47.37 -35.62
C THR A 4 -33.28 -48.68 -34.80
N SER A 5 -32.69 -48.59 -33.59
CA SER A 5 -33.15 -49.08 -32.26
C SER A 5 -31.94 -48.99 -31.30
N ASP A 6 -31.95 -48.64 -30.01
CA ASP A 6 -32.94 -48.31 -28.99
C ASP A 6 -32.25 -47.35 -28.00
N GLN A 7 -32.93 -46.28 -27.57
CA GLN A 7 -32.49 -45.47 -26.42
C GLN A 7 -33.09 -46.08 -25.14
N GLN A 8 -32.23 -46.66 -24.31
CA GLN A 8 -32.56 -46.96 -22.92
C GLN A 8 -32.56 -45.66 -22.10
N VAL A 9 -33.73 -45.39 -21.51
CA VAL A 9 -33.95 -44.39 -20.47
C VAL A 9 -33.30 -44.89 -19.18
N THR A 10 -32.21 -44.26 -18.76
CA THR A 10 -31.73 -44.32 -17.37
C THR A 10 -32.26 -43.11 -16.63
N GLN A 11 -33.15 -43.37 -15.69
CA GLN A 11 -33.58 -42.44 -14.65
C GLN A 11 -32.34 -42.00 -13.84
N SER A 12 -31.96 -40.73 -13.95
CA SER A 12 -31.13 -40.09 -12.94
C SER A 12 -32.06 -39.53 -11.87
N GLU A 13 -31.92 -40.06 -10.66
CA GLU A 13 -32.51 -39.51 -9.44
C GLU A 13 -32.22 -38.01 -9.33
N PRO A 14 -33.14 -37.20 -8.76
CA PRO A 14 -32.82 -35.83 -8.42
C PRO A 14 -31.74 -35.86 -7.34
N VAL A 15 -30.51 -35.50 -7.72
CA VAL A 15 -29.50 -35.10 -6.74
C VAL A 15 -30.13 -33.94 -5.99
N ASN A 16 -30.46 -34.18 -4.73
CA ASN A 16 -30.78 -33.15 -3.75
C ASN A 16 -29.70 -32.07 -3.86
N GLU A 17 -30.06 -30.96 -4.52
CA GLU A 17 -29.35 -29.70 -4.41
C GLU A 17 -29.37 -29.38 -2.91
N LEU A 18 -28.21 -29.56 -2.28
CA LEU A 18 -27.98 -29.17 -0.90
C LEU A 18 -28.44 -27.73 -0.75
N GLU A 19 -29.48 -27.55 0.05
CA GLU A 19 -30.08 -26.28 0.39
C GLU A 19 -28.97 -25.29 0.78
N GLU A 20 -29.03 -24.14 0.11
CA GLU A 20 -28.16 -23.00 0.34
C GLU A 20 -28.10 -22.68 1.84
N GLU A 21 -26.93 -22.85 2.48
CA GLU A 21 -26.72 -22.35 3.83
C GLU A 21 -26.89 -20.82 3.81
N ASP A 22 -28.02 -20.37 4.34
CA ASP A 22 -28.25 -18.99 4.71
C ASP A 22 -27.05 -18.50 5.53
N ILE A 23 -26.51 -17.33 5.19
CA ILE A 23 -25.69 -16.56 6.13
C ILE A 23 -26.48 -16.57 7.44
N ASP A 24 -25.93 -17.16 8.50
CA ASP A 24 -26.60 -17.24 9.80
C ASP A 24 -26.69 -15.81 10.34
N ILE A 25 -27.77 -15.10 9.95
CA ILE A 25 -28.06 -13.75 10.39
C ILE A 25 -28.47 -13.88 11.84
N CYS A 26 -27.47 -13.82 12.71
CA CYS A 26 -27.59 -13.95 14.14
C CYS A 26 -27.21 -12.64 14.84
N LEU A 27 -27.33 -12.64 16.16
CA LEU A 27 -26.80 -11.58 16.99
C LEU A 27 -25.27 -11.55 16.87
N GLN A 28 -24.69 -10.39 16.52
CA GLN A 28 -23.25 -10.19 16.41
C GLN A 28 -22.81 -9.24 17.53
N PRO A 29 -22.21 -9.76 18.62
CA PRO A 29 -21.79 -8.93 19.76
C PRO A 29 -20.52 -8.13 19.48
N ASP A 30 -19.73 -8.51 18.46
CA ASP A 30 -18.54 -7.80 18.03
C ASP A 30 -18.94 -6.65 17.09
N PRO A 31 -18.71 -5.38 17.47
CA PRO A 31 -19.10 -4.23 16.65
C PRO A 31 -18.50 -4.25 15.25
N LEU A 32 -17.22 -4.60 15.14
CA LEU A 32 -16.51 -4.52 13.87
C LEU A 32 -16.97 -5.62 12.91
N LYS A 33 -17.20 -6.84 13.41
CA LYS A 33 -17.77 -7.93 12.60
C LYS A 33 -19.18 -7.59 12.12
N LEU A 34 -20.03 -7.03 13.00
CA LEU A 34 -21.37 -6.60 12.63
C LEU A 34 -21.33 -5.56 11.50
N LEU A 35 -20.50 -4.52 11.65
CA LEU A 35 -20.38 -3.45 10.66
C LEU A 35 -19.80 -3.94 9.33
N ASN A 36 -18.79 -4.82 9.36
CA ASN A 36 -18.23 -5.41 8.14
C ASN A 36 -19.24 -6.32 7.42
N LEU A 37 -20.02 -7.12 8.17
CA LEU A 37 -21.09 -7.93 7.59
C LEU A 37 -22.17 -7.05 6.96
N LEU A 38 -22.56 -5.96 7.63
CA LEU A 38 -23.53 -5.01 7.08
C LEU A 38 -23.01 -4.36 5.79
N ALA A 39 -21.75 -3.88 5.79
CA ALA A 39 -21.11 -3.32 4.61
C ALA A 39 -21.06 -4.32 3.44
N TYR A 40 -20.74 -5.58 3.73
CA TYR A 40 -20.72 -6.65 2.74
C TYR A 40 -22.10 -6.89 2.10
N LEU A 41 -23.17 -6.96 2.90
CA LEU A 41 -24.53 -7.15 2.40
C LEU A 41 -25.00 -5.97 1.55
N LEU A 42 -24.64 -4.75 1.94
CA LEU A 42 -24.92 -3.52 1.19
C LEU A 42 -24.20 -3.51 -0.17
N GLU A 43 -22.89 -3.81 -0.20
CA GLU A 43 -22.12 -3.89 -1.46
C GLU A 43 -22.62 -5.05 -2.35
N ALA A 44 -23.09 -6.15 -1.77
CA ALA A 44 -23.68 -7.28 -2.49
C ALA A 44 -25.10 -7.03 -3.02
N GLY A 45 -25.79 -5.99 -2.54
CA GLY A 45 -27.18 -5.69 -2.89
C GLY A 45 -28.20 -6.65 -2.26
N GLU A 46 -27.85 -7.34 -1.17
CA GLU A 46 -28.66 -8.37 -0.50
C GLU A 46 -29.68 -7.72 0.49
N LYS A 47 -30.55 -6.85 -0.02
CA LYS A 47 -31.44 -5.96 0.79
C LYS A 47 -32.28 -6.67 1.86
N THR A 48 -32.78 -7.87 1.57
CA THR A 48 -33.58 -8.65 2.53
C THR A 48 -32.75 -9.09 3.74
N LYS A 49 -31.51 -9.53 3.48
CA LYS A 49 -30.57 -9.99 4.51
C LYS A 49 -30.04 -8.81 5.33
N GLU A 50 -29.74 -7.71 4.66
CA GLU A 50 -29.38 -6.43 5.27
C GLU A 50 -30.44 -5.98 6.28
N LYS A 51 -31.70 -5.88 5.86
CA LYS A 51 -32.80 -5.47 6.74
C LYS A 51 -32.95 -6.39 7.95
N LYS A 52 -32.91 -7.71 7.73
CA LYS A 52 -33.00 -8.70 8.82
C LYS A 52 -31.84 -8.57 9.81
N LEU A 53 -30.62 -8.30 9.32
CA LEU A 53 -29.44 -8.10 10.17
C LEU A 53 -29.59 -6.84 11.03
N ILE A 54 -30.05 -5.73 10.44
CA ILE A 54 -30.32 -4.48 11.15
C ILE A 54 -31.38 -4.72 12.22
N ASP A 55 -32.52 -5.33 11.86
CA ASP A 55 -33.63 -5.57 12.78
C ASP A 55 -33.17 -6.39 14.01
N ILE A 56 -32.41 -7.48 13.79
CA ILE A 56 -31.88 -8.35 14.87
C ILE A 56 -30.84 -7.63 15.75
N ASN A 57 -30.04 -6.73 15.18
CA ASN A 57 -28.94 -6.06 15.87
C ASN A 57 -29.23 -4.59 16.19
N THR A 58 -30.49 -4.17 16.18
CA THR A 58 -30.88 -2.75 16.37
C THR A 58 -30.27 -2.15 17.64
N ASP A 59 -30.36 -2.87 18.76
CA ASP A 59 -29.82 -2.40 20.05
C ASP A 59 -28.28 -2.31 20.02
N ASN A 60 -27.60 -3.26 19.39
CA ASN A 60 -26.15 -3.23 19.24
C ASN A 60 -25.70 -2.06 18.36
N ILE A 61 -26.39 -1.82 17.23
CA ILE A 61 -26.10 -0.70 16.33
C ILE A 61 -26.31 0.63 17.05
N ASN A 62 -27.43 0.79 17.77
CA ASN A 62 -27.69 1.99 18.56
C ASN A 62 -26.65 2.18 19.66
N SER A 63 -26.20 1.10 20.32
CA SER A 63 -25.12 1.15 21.30
C SER A 63 -23.78 1.57 20.69
N ILE A 64 -23.48 1.16 19.45
CA ILE A 64 -22.27 1.57 18.75
C ILE A 64 -22.31 3.07 18.45
N ILE A 65 -23.43 3.57 17.92
CA ILE A 65 -23.61 4.98 17.56
C ILE A 65 -23.58 5.89 18.79
N THR A 66 -24.21 5.46 19.88
CA THR A 66 -24.31 6.25 21.12
C THR A 66 -23.13 6.08 22.05
N SER A 67 -22.14 5.24 21.72
CA SER A 67 -20.95 5.05 22.55
C SER A 67 -20.18 6.37 22.67
N SER A 68 -20.39 7.07 23.80
CA SER A 68 -19.90 8.43 23.97
C SER A 68 -18.43 8.51 24.41
N GLU A 69 -17.81 7.42 24.86
CA GLU A 69 -16.42 7.41 25.33
C GLU A 69 -15.76 6.02 25.21
N ALA A 70 -14.55 5.98 24.64
CA ALA A 70 -13.34 5.45 25.29
C ALA A 70 -12.11 5.39 24.35
N THR A 71 -12.29 5.14 23.04
CA THR A 71 -11.16 4.89 22.11
C THR A 71 -11.41 5.41 20.70
N LEU A 72 -10.34 5.67 19.94
CA LEU A 72 -10.41 6.06 18.52
C LEU A 72 -11.17 5.02 17.67
N ALA A 73 -10.96 3.73 17.93
CA ALA A 73 -11.66 2.65 17.22
C ALA A 73 -13.19 2.73 17.43
N ALA A 74 -13.65 3.08 18.65
CA ALA A 74 -15.08 3.26 18.93
C ALA A 74 -15.66 4.44 18.14
N VAL A 75 -14.94 5.57 18.06
CA VAL A 75 -15.35 6.74 17.26
C VAL A 75 -15.49 6.37 15.77
N MET A 76 -14.56 5.58 15.24
CA MET A 76 -14.61 5.11 13.84
C MET A 76 -15.74 4.11 13.60
N ASN A 77 -16.04 3.24 14.56
CA ASN A 77 -17.18 2.32 14.50
C ASN A 77 -18.51 3.08 14.51
N ALA A 78 -18.67 4.06 15.41
CA ALA A 78 -19.85 4.92 15.46
C ALA A 78 -20.07 5.62 14.11
N LYS A 79 -18.99 6.19 13.53
CA LYS A 79 -19.10 6.84 12.23
C LYS A 79 -19.45 5.88 11.10
N SER A 80 -18.85 4.69 11.10
CA SER A 80 -19.17 3.65 10.11
C SER A 80 -20.63 3.23 10.20
N ALA A 81 -21.16 3.03 11.41
CA ALA A 81 -22.56 2.69 11.65
C ALA A 81 -23.51 3.76 11.10
N GLU A 82 -23.25 5.04 11.40
CA GLU A 82 -24.05 6.15 10.86
C GLU A 82 -24.08 6.17 9.32
N MET A 83 -22.92 5.95 8.69
CA MET A 83 -22.79 5.96 7.23
C MET A 83 -23.47 4.75 6.59
N LEU A 84 -23.34 3.56 7.18
CA LEU A 84 -24.00 2.34 6.70
C LEU A 84 -25.52 2.42 6.83
N LEU A 85 -26.06 2.99 7.92
CA LEU A 85 -27.51 3.22 8.04
C LEU A 85 -28.06 4.26 7.04
N ASN A 86 -27.18 5.09 6.49
CA ASN A 86 -27.52 6.06 5.46
C ASN A 86 -26.85 5.72 4.12
N TYR A 87 -26.59 4.43 3.85
CA TYR A 87 -25.82 4.00 2.69
C TYR A 87 -26.39 4.50 1.36
N ASP A 88 -27.72 4.48 1.21
CA ASP A 88 -28.43 4.99 0.02
C ASP A 88 -28.26 6.51 -0.21
N LYS A 89 -27.78 7.25 0.79
CA LYS A 89 -27.51 8.70 0.71
C LYS A 89 -26.03 9.02 0.50
N LEU A 90 -25.18 8.00 0.38
CA LEU A 90 -23.76 8.19 0.10
C LEU A 90 -23.59 8.52 -1.38
N ASP A 91 -23.89 9.77 -1.73
CA ASP A 91 -23.92 10.26 -3.12
C ASP A 91 -22.50 10.50 -3.69
N GLN A 92 -21.46 10.43 -2.86
CA GLN A 92 -20.08 10.69 -3.29
C GLN A 92 -19.22 9.43 -3.18
N LYS A 93 -18.49 9.10 -4.27
CA LYS A 93 -17.44 8.05 -4.24
C LYS A 93 -16.44 8.25 -3.10
N GLU A 94 -16.19 9.50 -2.72
CA GLU A 94 -15.35 9.82 -1.56
C GLU A 94 -15.95 9.35 -0.22
N ASP A 95 -17.27 9.35 -0.05
CA ASP A 95 -17.91 8.81 1.16
C ASP A 95 -17.64 7.33 1.32
N LEU A 96 -17.67 6.58 0.22
CA LEU A 96 -17.33 5.15 0.24
C LEU A 96 -15.86 4.92 0.58
N LEU A 97 -14.95 5.77 0.08
CA LEU A 97 -13.54 5.73 0.44
C LEU A 97 -13.32 6.02 1.93
N PHE A 98 -14.00 7.04 2.46
CA PHE A 98 -13.93 7.37 3.88
C PHE A 98 -14.50 6.25 4.76
N LEU A 99 -15.65 5.68 4.38
CA LEU A 99 -16.26 4.54 5.06
C LEU A 99 -15.30 3.35 5.12
N ARG A 100 -14.58 3.05 4.04
CA ARG A 100 -13.58 1.97 4.00
C ARG A 100 -12.43 2.19 4.97
N LEU A 101 -11.94 3.42 5.10
CA LEU A 101 -10.93 3.79 6.10
C LEU A 101 -11.48 3.63 7.53
N CYS A 102 -12.72 4.08 7.76
CA CYS A 102 -13.39 3.94 9.05
C CYS A 102 -13.56 2.46 9.47
N LEU A 103 -14.09 1.62 8.58
CA LEU A 103 -14.24 0.17 8.79
C LEU A 103 -12.90 -0.54 8.97
N SER A 104 -11.82 0.00 8.41
CA SER A 104 -10.47 -0.57 8.56
C SER A 104 -9.71 -0.06 9.79
N HIS A 105 -10.30 0.86 10.57
CA HIS A 105 -9.64 1.57 11.67
C HIS A 105 -8.34 2.27 11.23
N ILE A 106 -8.39 2.95 10.08
CA ILE A 106 -7.26 3.68 9.50
C ILE A 106 -7.52 5.19 9.51
N ILE A 107 -6.68 5.94 10.20
CA ILE A 107 -6.62 7.39 10.20
C ILE A 107 -5.57 7.82 9.17
N THR A 108 -5.98 8.57 8.15
CA THR A 108 -5.04 9.21 7.22
C THR A 108 -4.82 10.66 7.62
N THR A 109 -3.56 11.03 7.78
CA THR A 109 -3.13 12.42 7.95
C THR A 109 -2.43 12.95 6.70
N VAL A 110 -2.43 12.16 5.61
CA VAL A 110 -1.88 12.54 4.32
C VAL A 110 -2.81 13.59 3.69
N PRO A 111 -2.29 14.77 3.28
CA PRO A 111 -3.09 15.90 2.80
C PRO A 111 -4.08 15.49 1.73
N SER A 112 -5.37 15.50 2.08
CA SER A 112 -6.47 15.13 1.19
C SER A 112 -7.79 15.63 1.76
N THR A 113 -8.87 15.52 0.97
CA THR A 113 -10.23 15.71 1.48
C THR A 113 -10.57 14.70 2.59
N LEU A 114 -10.05 13.47 2.51
CA LEU A 114 -10.21 12.43 3.54
C LEU A 114 -9.51 12.76 4.86
N SER A 115 -8.31 13.38 4.82
CA SER A 115 -7.62 13.78 6.05
C SER A 115 -8.36 14.90 6.77
N GLN A 116 -8.97 15.83 6.03
CA GLN A 116 -9.83 16.86 6.60
C GLN A 116 -11.09 16.26 7.23
N ARG A 117 -11.72 15.27 6.59
CA ARG A 117 -12.85 14.52 7.17
C ARG A 117 -12.45 13.77 8.44
N THR A 118 -11.27 13.16 8.44
CA THR A 118 -10.72 12.47 9.61
C THR A 118 -10.51 13.45 10.76
N LYS A 119 -9.90 14.61 10.48
CA LYS A 119 -9.72 15.70 11.46
C LYS A 119 -11.05 16.20 12.03
N ASN A 120 -12.08 16.33 11.19
CA ASN A 120 -13.41 16.73 11.64
C ASN A 120 -14.08 15.65 12.51
N LEU A 121 -13.80 14.36 12.26
CA LEU A 121 -14.36 13.24 13.01
C LEU A 121 -13.74 13.13 14.42
N ILE A 122 -12.41 13.15 14.53
CA ILE A 122 -11.71 12.88 15.79
C ILE A 122 -11.33 14.15 16.57
N GLY A 123 -11.51 15.32 15.95
CA GLY A 123 -11.08 16.60 16.52
C GLY A 123 -9.66 16.99 16.12
N SER A 124 -9.38 18.30 16.13
CA SER A 124 -8.10 18.84 15.65
C SER A 124 -6.92 18.48 16.55
N ASP A 125 -7.12 18.47 17.87
CA ASP A 125 -6.04 18.23 18.82
C ASP A 125 -5.56 16.77 18.74
N GLU A 126 -6.49 15.82 18.79
CA GLU A 126 -6.22 14.39 18.61
C GLU A 126 -5.57 14.09 17.26
N TYR A 127 -6.10 14.66 16.17
CA TYR A 127 -5.53 14.51 14.83
C TYR A 127 -4.06 14.98 14.76
N ASN A 128 -3.75 16.13 15.37
CA ASN A 128 -2.41 16.68 15.37
C ASN A 128 -1.46 15.86 16.28
N ASP A 129 -1.93 15.35 17.42
CA ASP A 129 -1.14 14.47 18.29
C ASP A 129 -0.75 13.18 17.57
N LEU A 130 -1.72 12.51 16.93
CA LEU A 130 -1.48 11.29 16.15
C LEU A 130 -0.48 11.53 15.02
N LYS A 131 -0.65 12.63 14.28
CA LYS A 131 0.28 13.02 13.21
C LYS A 131 1.70 13.21 13.77
N LEU A 132 1.84 13.92 14.89
CA LEU A 132 3.13 14.19 15.52
C LEU A 132 3.79 12.90 16.04
N ARG A 133 3.04 12.01 16.67
CA ARG A 133 3.53 10.72 17.15
C ARG A 133 4.00 9.82 16.01
N ALA A 134 3.24 9.76 14.91
CA ALA A 134 3.66 9.05 13.72
C ALA A 134 4.95 9.65 13.14
N GLN A 135 5.02 10.98 12.98
CA GLN A 135 6.23 11.66 12.48
C GLN A 135 7.47 11.40 13.35
N ARG A 136 7.33 11.42 14.68
CA ARG A 136 8.42 11.08 15.60
C ARG A 136 8.94 9.66 15.40
N LEU A 137 8.06 8.70 15.06
CA LEU A 137 8.50 7.35 14.73
C LEU A 137 9.34 7.33 13.46
N PHE A 138 8.96 8.09 12.43
CA PHE A 138 9.80 8.23 11.23
C PHE A 138 11.15 8.85 11.59
N GLU A 139 11.16 9.99 12.28
CA GLU A 139 12.38 10.72 12.67
C GLU A 139 13.35 9.87 13.50
N LEU A 140 12.83 8.99 14.37
CA LEU A 140 13.66 8.10 15.19
C LEU A 140 14.48 7.11 14.35
N TYR A 141 13.95 6.70 13.20
CA TYR A 141 14.59 5.70 12.33
C TYR A 141 15.24 6.31 11.09
N HIS A 142 14.94 7.58 10.79
CA HIS A 142 15.48 8.29 9.64
C HIS A 142 17.01 8.37 9.68
N GLN A 143 17.66 7.86 8.64
CA GLN A 143 19.10 7.90 8.47
C GLN A 143 19.47 8.78 7.28
N PRO A 144 19.87 10.05 7.51
CA PRO A 144 20.26 10.92 6.41
C PRO A 144 21.52 10.40 5.73
N LEU A 145 21.68 10.72 4.44
CA LEU A 145 22.92 10.44 3.71
C LEU A 145 24.11 11.13 4.37
N ALA A 146 25.27 10.51 4.27
CA ALA A 146 26.53 11.10 4.71
C ALA A 146 26.73 12.48 4.04
N PRO A 147 27.12 13.53 4.79
CA PRO A 147 27.34 14.87 4.22
C PRO A 147 28.33 14.88 3.05
N THR A 148 29.33 14.01 3.09
CA THR A 148 30.30 13.82 2.00
C THR A 148 29.65 13.38 0.69
N LEU A 149 28.64 12.52 0.76
CA LEU A 149 27.88 12.07 -0.40
C LEU A 149 26.98 13.19 -0.92
N ILE A 150 26.31 13.93 -0.03
CA ILE A 150 25.50 15.09 -0.41
C ILE A 150 26.34 16.11 -1.19
N ASN A 151 27.53 16.45 -0.70
CA ASN A 151 28.45 17.36 -1.37
C ASN A 151 28.90 16.85 -2.76
N ARG A 152 29.06 15.53 -2.92
CA ARG A 152 29.35 14.91 -4.23
C ARG A 152 28.17 15.07 -5.18
N LEU A 153 26.95 14.81 -4.71
CA LEU A 153 25.73 15.02 -5.50
C LEU A 153 25.55 16.50 -5.88
N ASP A 154 25.83 17.43 -4.96
CA ASP A 154 25.84 18.88 -5.24
C ASP A 154 26.81 19.24 -6.35
N SER A 155 28.00 18.65 -6.34
CA SER A 155 29.01 18.89 -7.35
C SER A 155 28.55 18.41 -8.73
N VAL A 156 27.82 17.30 -8.81
CA VAL A 156 27.22 16.81 -10.07
C VAL A 156 26.11 17.74 -10.55
N VAL A 157 25.23 18.18 -9.66
CA VAL A 157 24.15 19.13 -9.97
C VAL A 157 24.75 20.43 -10.51
N ASN A 158 25.73 21.00 -9.81
CA ASN A 158 26.40 22.25 -10.21
C ASN A 158 27.09 22.10 -11.57
N ALA A 159 27.79 20.99 -11.81
CA ALA A 159 28.42 20.72 -13.10
C ALA A 159 27.39 20.64 -14.23
N TYR A 160 26.23 20.01 -13.99
CA TYR A 160 25.15 19.99 -14.98
C TYR A 160 24.62 21.41 -15.24
N THR A 161 24.27 22.15 -14.20
CA THR A 161 23.61 23.45 -14.32
C THR A 161 24.52 24.49 -14.98
N MET A 162 25.83 24.45 -14.72
CA MET A 162 26.80 25.42 -15.26
C MET A 162 27.30 25.03 -16.66
N ASP A 163 27.64 23.75 -16.85
CA ASP A 163 28.45 23.30 -18.01
C ASP A 163 27.76 22.20 -18.84
N GLY A 164 26.55 21.78 -18.43
CA GLY A 164 25.70 20.83 -19.15
C GLY A 164 26.03 19.34 -18.91
N LEU A 165 25.33 18.48 -19.66
CA LEU A 165 25.35 17.02 -19.50
C LEU A 165 26.76 16.41 -19.53
N VAL A 166 27.63 16.85 -20.45
CA VAL A 166 28.98 16.28 -20.60
C VAL A 166 29.81 16.54 -19.34
N ALA A 167 29.74 17.74 -18.77
CA ALA A 167 30.46 18.09 -17.56
C ALA A 167 29.95 17.31 -16.34
N ALA A 168 28.63 17.15 -16.20
CA ALA A 168 28.04 16.31 -15.16
C ALA A 168 28.51 14.85 -15.25
N ARG A 169 28.58 14.29 -16.46
CA ARG A 169 29.08 12.93 -16.69
C ARG A 169 30.57 12.79 -16.37
N ILE A 170 31.40 13.78 -16.70
CA ILE A 170 32.82 13.79 -16.32
C ILE A 170 32.95 13.82 -14.78
N ALA A 171 32.18 14.69 -14.11
CA ALA A 171 32.17 14.77 -12.65
C ALA A 171 31.77 13.43 -12.01
N LEU A 172 30.70 12.81 -12.50
CA LEU A 172 30.26 11.48 -12.07
C LEU A 172 31.36 10.42 -12.28
N CYS A 173 31.97 10.36 -13.47
CA CYS A 173 33.03 9.39 -13.77
C CYS A 173 34.22 9.53 -12.82
N ASN A 174 34.67 10.76 -12.57
CA ASN A 174 35.79 11.03 -11.66
C ASN A 174 35.48 10.56 -10.24
N MET A 175 34.30 10.93 -9.70
CA MET A 175 33.89 10.53 -8.35
C MET A 175 33.68 9.02 -8.21
N LYS A 176 33.10 8.38 -9.23
CA LYS A 176 32.92 6.92 -9.26
C LYS A 176 34.27 6.21 -9.31
N ASN A 177 35.21 6.70 -10.11
CA ASN A 177 36.56 6.14 -10.18
C ASN A 177 37.26 6.18 -8.82
N GLU A 178 37.18 7.31 -8.10
CA GLU A 178 37.70 7.40 -6.73
C GLU A 178 37.05 6.36 -5.79
N LEU A 179 35.72 6.26 -5.82
CA LEU A 179 34.97 5.35 -4.95
C LEU A 179 35.21 3.88 -5.27
N LEU A 180 35.47 3.53 -6.54
CA LEU A 180 35.81 2.15 -6.92
C LEU A 180 37.11 1.66 -6.25
N PHE A 181 38.05 2.56 -5.97
CA PHE A 181 39.28 2.20 -5.26
C PHE A 181 39.10 2.18 -3.73
N SER A 182 38.24 3.05 -3.17
CA SER A 182 38.09 3.17 -1.72
C SER A 182 36.97 2.31 -1.12
N ASP A 183 35.84 2.18 -1.82
CA ASP A 183 34.62 1.50 -1.37
C ASP A 183 33.78 0.99 -2.57
N PRO A 184 34.25 -0.08 -3.27
CA PRO A 184 33.66 -0.54 -4.53
C PRO A 184 32.23 -1.09 -4.43
N TYR A 185 31.72 -1.30 -3.22
CA TYR A 185 30.37 -1.80 -2.96
C TYR A 185 29.55 -0.85 -2.08
N GLY A 186 30.06 0.36 -1.86
CA GLY A 186 29.48 1.35 -0.97
C GLY A 186 28.17 1.93 -1.49
N ASP A 187 27.32 2.33 -0.54
CA ASP A 187 26.09 3.06 -0.83
C ASP A 187 26.34 4.38 -1.56
N ALA A 188 27.52 4.99 -1.37
CA ALA A 188 27.93 6.19 -2.10
C ALA A 188 28.06 5.94 -3.61
N LEU A 189 28.64 4.80 -4.02
CA LEU A 189 28.77 4.47 -5.43
C LEU A 189 27.39 4.21 -6.05
N ILE A 190 26.52 3.50 -5.34
CA ILE A 190 25.15 3.22 -5.77
C ILE A 190 24.35 4.52 -5.91
N ALA A 191 24.50 5.47 -4.98
CA ALA A 191 23.83 6.77 -5.06
C ALA A 191 24.28 7.59 -6.28
N LEU A 192 25.58 7.53 -6.64
CA LEU A 192 26.07 8.14 -7.87
C LEU A 192 25.52 7.44 -9.13
N ASP A 193 25.34 6.12 -9.10
CA ASP A 193 24.68 5.39 -10.19
C ASP A 193 23.22 5.83 -10.37
N CYS A 194 22.48 6.02 -9.26
CA CYS A 194 21.14 6.60 -9.31
C CYS A 194 21.16 7.98 -9.96
N MET A 195 22.03 8.88 -9.51
CA MET A 195 22.15 10.23 -10.05
C MET A 195 22.53 10.22 -11.54
N GLU A 196 23.49 9.38 -11.94
CA GLU A 196 23.90 9.21 -13.33
C GLU A 196 22.72 8.78 -14.22
N SER A 197 21.91 7.83 -13.75
CA SER A 197 20.75 7.36 -14.52
C SER A 197 19.75 8.49 -14.81
N VAL A 198 19.48 9.36 -13.83
CA VAL A 198 18.60 10.52 -14.01
C VAL A 198 19.26 11.54 -14.92
N VAL A 199 20.53 11.89 -14.68
CA VAL A 199 21.30 12.84 -15.51
C VAL A 199 21.28 12.45 -16.99
N ILE A 200 21.44 11.16 -17.31
CA ILE A 200 21.45 10.68 -18.69
C ILE A 200 20.06 10.68 -19.31
N LEU A 201 19.03 10.36 -18.52
CA LEU A 201 17.68 10.11 -19.04
C LEU A 201 16.74 11.30 -18.95
N ILE A 202 17.07 12.35 -18.19
CA ILE A 202 16.19 13.49 -17.91
C ILE A 202 15.68 14.17 -19.18
N GLU A 203 16.55 14.41 -20.17
CA GLU A 203 16.16 15.01 -21.46
C GLU A 203 15.24 14.08 -22.27
N THR A 204 15.42 12.76 -22.13
CA THR A 204 14.57 11.75 -22.78
C THR A 204 13.21 11.64 -22.09
N TRP A 205 13.18 11.77 -20.76
CA TRP A 205 11.96 11.72 -19.95
C TRP A 205 11.10 12.99 -20.07
N ASN A 206 11.70 14.10 -20.53
CA ASN A 206 11.03 15.37 -20.77
C ASN A 206 10.18 15.39 -22.06
N VAL A 207 10.30 14.38 -22.94
CA VAL A 207 9.55 14.36 -24.19
C VAL A 207 8.04 14.27 -23.90
N HIS A 208 7.31 15.37 -24.16
CA HIS A 208 5.88 15.61 -23.86
C HIS A 208 4.86 14.69 -24.55
N VAL A 209 5.25 13.47 -24.94
CA VAL A 209 4.27 12.45 -25.31
C VAL A 209 3.45 12.12 -24.07
N LYS A 210 2.14 11.89 -24.24
CA LYS A 210 1.23 11.44 -23.18
C LYS A 210 1.81 10.17 -22.54
N SER A 211 2.59 10.35 -21.48
CA SER A 211 3.28 9.27 -20.79
C SER A 211 2.23 8.40 -20.12
N LEU A 212 2.36 7.10 -20.33
CA LEU A 212 1.49 6.10 -19.74
C LEU A 212 1.94 5.81 -18.30
N GLU A 213 1.06 5.21 -17.51
CA GLU A 213 1.37 4.73 -16.16
C GLU A 213 2.64 3.86 -16.13
N ALA A 214 2.80 3.00 -17.14
CA ALA A 214 3.96 2.13 -17.30
C ALA A 214 5.28 2.89 -17.49
N ASP A 215 5.26 4.07 -18.12
CA ASP A 215 6.46 4.87 -18.32
C ASP A 215 6.98 5.41 -16.99
N TYR A 216 6.08 5.92 -16.15
CA TYR A 216 6.41 6.40 -14.80
C TYR A 216 6.89 5.26 -13.91
N TYR A 217 6.21 4.11 -13.96
CA TYR A 217 6.62 2.91 -13.25
C TYR A 217 8.07 2.52 -13.56
N VAL A 218 8.46 2.48 -14.85
CA VAL A 218 9.80 2.09 -15.27
C VAL A 218 10.88 3.07 -14.75
N ARG A 219 10.58 4.37 -14.70
CA ARG A 219 11.51 5.38 -14.18
C ARG A 219 11.87 5.12 -12.72
N PHE A 220 10.87 4.87 -11.88
CA PHE A 220 11.10 4.57 -10.46
C PHE A 220 11.66 3.16 -10.25
N LEU A 221 11.22 2.17 -11.03
CA LEU A 221 11.77 0.81 -10.97
C LEU A 221 13.29 0.83 -11.20
N LEU A 222 13.78 1.59 -12.18
CA LEU A 222 15.20 1.76 -12.44
C LEU A 222 15.95 2.27 -11.18
N LEU A 223 15.39 3.26 -10.48
CA LEU A 223 15.99 3.78 -9.25
C LEU A 223 15.99 2.73 -8.13
N PHE A 224 14.88 1.99 -7.97
CA PHE A 224 14.81 0.90 -6.99
C PHE A 224 15.83 -0.21 -7.28
N ASP A 225 16.05 -0.55 -8.56
CA ASP A 225 17.05 -1.55 -8.97
C ASP A 225 18.47 -1.13 -8.57
N TYR A 226 18.81 0.16 -8.72
CA TYR A 226 20.06 0.68 -8.20
C TYR A 226 20.09 0.64 -6.68
N VAL A 227 19.11 1.25 -6.02
CA VAL A 227 19.06 1.41 -4.56
C VAL A 227 19.18 0.05 -3.86
N PHE A 228 18.44 -0.95 -4.31
CA PHE A 228 18.44 -2.29 -3.70
C PHE A 228 19.53 -3.22 -4.24
N ARG A 229 20.43 -2.73 -5.12
CA ARG A 229 21.58 -3.50 -5.60
C ARG A 229 22.42 -4.05 -4.44
N GLY A 230 22.82 -5.31 -4.58
CA GLY A 230 23.58 -6.02 -3.55
C GLY A 230 22.72 -6.49 -2.36
N THR A 231 21.40 -6.39 -2.46
CA THR A 231 20.45 -6.95 -1.49
C THR A 231 19.56 -8.01 -2.15
N ASN A 232 18.83 -8.79 -1.36
CA ASN A 232 17.77 -9.67 -1.85
C ASN A 232 16.38 -8.99 -1.82
N ILE A 233 16.35 -7.66 -1.63
CA ILE A 233 15.13 -6.89 -1.73
C ILE A 233 14.95 -6.53 -3.20
N LYS A 234 13.76 -6.76 -3.73
CA LYS A 234 13.41 -6.43 -5.11
C LYS A 234 12.05 -5.78 -5.13
N MET A 235 11.86 -4.88 -6.09
CA MET A 235 10.53 -4.44 -6.47
C MET A 235 10.02 -5.43 -7.51
N THR A 236 9.11 -6.31 -7.10
CA THR A 236 8.50 -7.28 -8.02
C THR A 236 7.22 -6.69 -8.59
N ARG A 237 7.06 -6.78 -9.92
CA ARG A 237 5.74 -7.06 -10.47
C ARG A 237 5.48 -8.51 -10.09
N SER A 238 4.68 -8.73 -9.05
CA SER A 238 4.22 -10.04 -8.63
C SER A 238 3.84 -10.87 -9.85
N ASP A 239 4.75 -11.76 -10.24
CA ASP A 239 4.47 -13.16 -10.42
C ASP A 239 5.72 -14.03 -10.36
N SER A 240 5.52 -15.21 -9.77
CA SER A 240 6.38 -16.39 -9.69
C SER A 240 7.70 -16.29 -8.90
N GLY A 241 7.74 -17.08 -7.83
CA GLY A 241 8.98 -17.55 -7.21
C GLY A 241 9.65 -18.67 -8.02
N ASP A 242 9.58 -18.62 -9.34
CA ASP A 242 10.29 -19.51 -10.25
C ASP A 242 10.99 -18.65 -11.32
N ASP A 243 12.30 -18.87 -11.51
CA ASP A 243 13.15 -18.19 -12.51
C ASP A 243 12.75 -18.49 -13.98
N SER A 244 11.62 -19.16 -14.21
CA SER A 244 11.05 -19.38 -15.55
C SER A 244 10.16 -18.20 -15.92
N GLY A 245 10.80 -17.12 -16.38
CA GLY A 245 10.08 -15.98 -16.95
C GLY A 245 9.14 -16.43 -18.05
N ASP A 246 7.83 -16.26 -17.83
CA ASP A 246 6.83 -15.99 -18.87
C ASP A 246 5.39 -15.74 -18.36
N ASP A 247 5.09 -15.82 -17.06
CA ASP A 247 3.75 -15.45 -16.57
C ASP A 247 3.73 -14.05 -15.91
N ILE A 248 3.12 -13.08 -16.60
CA ILE A 248 2.69 -11.79 -16.04
C ILE A 248 1.35 -12.03 -15.33
N GLY A 249 1.34 -12.77 -14.22
CA GLY A 249 0.11 -12.98 -13.45
C GLY A 249 -0.15 -11.92 -12.38
N ASP A 250 -1.27 -12.12 -11.71
CA ASP A 250 -1.96 -11.11 -10.92
C ASP A 250 -1.09 -10.52 -9.80
N THR A 251 -0.82 -9.22 -9.94
CA THR A 251 0.08 -8.44 -9.09
C THR A 251 -0.57 -8.08 -7.75
N ALA A 252 -1.00 -9.08 -6.99
CA ALA A 252 -1.85 -8.87 -5.82
C ALA A 252 -1.17 -9.34 -4.53
N SER A 253 -1.20 -8.46 -3.52
CA SER A 253 -0.60 -8.73 -2.21
C SER A 253 -1.17 -9.99 -1.55
N THR A 254 -0.27 -10.88 -1.14
CA THR A 254 -0.55 -12.08 -0.37
C THR A 254 -1.21 -11.74 0.97
N ALA A 255 -0.80 -10.65 1.63
CA ALA A 255 -1.43 -10.21 2.86
C ALA A 255 -2.91 -9.87 2.64
N THR A 256 -3.23 -9.13 1.57
CA THR A 256 -4.62 -8.81 1.21
C THR A 256 -5.41 -10.04 0.79
N LYS A 257 -4.81 -10.96 0.01
CA LYS A 257 -5.42 -12.26 -0.34
C LYS A 257 -5.82 -13.05 0.90
N ASN A 258 -4.95 -13.10 1.91
CA ASN A 258 -5.21 -13.81 3.16
C ASN A 258 -6.35 -13.17 3.97
N VAL A 259 -6.35 -11.84 4.09
CA VAL A 259 -7.44 -11.10 4.78
C VAL A 259 -8.77 -11.32 4.06
N ARG A 260 -8.76 -11.25 2.73
CA ARG A 260 -9.94 -11.53 1.91
C ARG A 260 -10.45 -12.95 2.11
N ALA A 261 -9.58 -13.96 1.97
CA ALA A 261 -9.97 -15.36 2.17
C ALA A 261 -10.52 -15.61 3.58
N HIS A 262 -10.01 -14.89 4.59
CA HIS A 262 -10.56 -14.92 5.94
C HIS A 262 -11.96 -14.30 6.01
N ASN A 263 -12.16 -13.12 5.42
CA ASN A 263 -13.47 -12.45 5.37
C ASN A 263 -14.51 -13.26 4.58
N GLU A 264 -14.13 -13.85 3.44
CA GLU A 264 -15.01 -14.73 2.65
C GLU A 264 -15.45 -15.95 3.46
N LYS A 265 -14.55 -16.53 4.27
CA LYS A 265 -14.89 -17.62 5.21
C LYS A 265 -15.82 -17.16 6.33
N LEU A 266 -15.66 -15.94 6.82
CA LEU A 266 -16.49 -15.40 7.91
C LEU A 266 -17.89 -14.98 7.46
N PHE A 267 -18.05 -14.49 6.23
CA PHE A 267 -19.28 -13.84 5.77
C PHE A 267 -20.00 -14.54 4.59
N ALA A 268 -19.47 -15.67 4.11
CA ALA A 268 -20.07 -16.60 3.14
C ALA A 268 -20.66 -15.98 1.86
N LYS A 269 -19.82 -15.85 0.82
CA LYS A 269 -20.08 -16.11 -0.61
C LYS A 269 -18.78 -15.73 -1.34
N THR A 270 -18.17 -16.66 -2.07
CA THR A 270 -17.31 -16.29 -3.20
C THR A 270 -18.23 -15.64 -4.22
N THR A 271 -18.28 -14.31 -4.29
CA THR A 271 -19.01 -13.64 -5.35
C THR A 271 -18.43 -14.14 -6.69
N LYS A 272 -19.27 -14.80 -7.52
CA LYS A 272 -18.88 -15.29 -8.85
C LYS A 272 -18.46 -14.15 -9.79
N ARG A 273 -18.77 -12.89 -9.45
CA ARG A 273 -18.06 -11.74 -10.01
C ARG A 273 -16.65 -11.81 -9.46
N SER A 274 -15.72 -12.29 -10.27
CA SER A 274 -14.28 -12.23 -10.04
C SER A 274 -13.94 -10.97 -9.26
N VAL A 275 -13.84 -11.10 -7.94
CA VAL A 275 -13.26 -10.06 -7.11
C VAL A 275 -11.79 -10.16 -7.50
N CYS A 276 -11.42 -9.38 -8.51
CA CYS A 276 -10.03 -9.22 -8.89
C CYS A 276 -9.38 -8.62 -7.66
N ASP A 277 -8.43 -9.34 -7.07
CA ASP A 277 -7.53 -8.68 -6.14
C ASP A 277 -6.95 -7.50 -6.91
N GLY A 278 -7.21 -6.29 -6.43
CA GLY A 278 -6.86 -5.09 -7.17
C GLY A 278 -5.37 -5.13 -7.48
N LYS A 279 -5.02 -5.11 -8.77
CA LYS A 279 -3.63 -5.10 -9.21
C LYS A 279 -2.88 -3.98 -8.49
N ILE A 280 -1.80 -4.35 -7.82
CA ILE A 280 -0.83 -3.45 -7.21
C ILE A 280 0.29 -3.27 -8.23
N ASP A 281 0.72 -2.03 -8.49
CA ASP A 281 1.70 -1.82 -9.55
C ASP A 281 3.09 -2.34 -9.18
N GLY A 282 3.49 -2.21 -7.92
CA GLY A 282 4.75 -2.72 -7.40
C GLY A 282 4.70 -3.14 -5.94
N ILE A 283 5.35 -4.26 -5.65
CA ILE A 283 5.55 -4.75 -4.28
C ILE A 283 7.07 -4.80 -4.03
N ILE A 284 7.54 -4.07 -3.02
CA ILE A 284 8.90 -4.19 -2.51
C ILE A 284 8.90 -5.36 -1.54
N ALA A 285 9.65 -6.41 -1.87
CA ALA A 285 9.68 -7.66 -1.10
C ALA A 285 11.11 -8.17 -0.90
N TYR A 286 11.31 -8.90 0.20
CA TYR A 286 12.50 -9.71 0.43
C TYR A 286 12.11 -11.18 0.28
N LYS A 287 12.51 -11.82 -0.83
CA LYS A 287 12.00 -13.15 -1.21
C LYS A 287 10.45 -13.13 -1.20
N ASP A 288 9.81 -14.01 -0.43
CA ASP A 288 8.37 -14.12 -0.23
C ASP A 288 7.83 -13.30 0.99
N LEU A 289 8.63 -12.37 1.52
CA LEU A 289 8.21 -11.43 2.55
C LEU A 289 7.87 -10.07 1.91
N GLU A 290 6.59 -9.74 1.85
CA GLU A 290 6.12 -8.42 1.42
C GLU A 290 6.51 -7.37 2.46
N LEU A 291 7.13 -6.29 2.01
CA LEU A 291 7.59 -5.21 2.88
C LEU A 291 6.83 -3.92 2.62
N SER A 292 6.80 -3.41 1.39
CA SER A 292 6.18 -2.11 1.07
C SER A 292 5.49 -2.17 -0.28
N LEU A 293 4.58 -1.23 -0.51
CA LEU A 293 3.81 -1.13 -1.75
C LEU A 293 4.11 0.17 -2.49
N CYS A 294 3.94 0.10 -3.81
CA CYS A 294 4.08 1.22 -4.72
C CYS A 294 2.93 1.20 -5.72
N GLU A 295 2.26 2.34 -5.89
CA GLU A 295 1.16 2.52 -6.83
C GLU A 295 1.42 3.72 -7.72
N PHE A 296 1.00 3.66 -8.99
CA PHE A 296 1.30 4.67 -9.98
C PHE A 296 0.01 5.12 -10.68
N LYS A 297 -0.13 6.43 -10.87
CA LYS A 297 -1.02 7.02 -11.87
C LYS A 297 -0.24 7.93 -12.81
N PRO A 298 -0.66 8.08 -14.08
CA PRO A 298 -0.12 9.11 -14.94
C PRO A 298 -0.57 10.50 -14.46
N LEU A 299 0.25 11.52 -14.78
CA LEU A 299 0.01 12.92 -14.38
C LEU A 299 -1.35 13.48 -14.81
N SER A 300 -1.94 12.92 -15.87
CA SER A 300 -3.23 13.36 -16.42
C SER A 300 -4.45 12.91 -15.62
N VAL A 301 -4.27 12.09 -14.58
CA VAL A 301 -5.37 11.54 -13.78
C VAL A 301 -5.99 12.62 -12.89
N SER A 302 -7.32 12.60 -12.78
CA SER A 302 -8.05 13.51 -11.89
C SER A 302 -7.86 13.16 -10.41
N LEU A 303 -8.31 14.03 -9.50
CA LEU A 303 -8.09 13.84 -8.06
C LEU A 303 -8.73 12.55 -7.51
N LEU A 304 -9.91 12.17 -8.00
CA LEU A 304 -10.65 11.05 -7.42
C LEU A 304 -9.95 9.69 -7.61
N PRO A 305 -9.46 9.31 -8.80
CA PRO A 305 -8.68 8.08 -8.93
C PRO A 305 -7.35 8.10 -8.17
N LEU A 306 -6.73 9.27 -7.95
CA LEU A 306 -5.57 9.39 -7.05
C LEU A 306 -5.97 9.07 -5.61
N LEU A 307 -7.15 9.52 -5.18
CA LEU A 307 -7.68 9.21 -3.86
C LEU A 307 -8.07 7.73 -3.73
N GLU A 308 -8.66 7.14 -4.76
CA GLU A 308 -8.95 5.69 -4.83
C GLU A 308 -7.64 4.88 -4.73
N GLN A 309 -6.58 5.30 -5.46
CA GLN A 309 -5.25 4.71 -5.35
C GLN A 309 -4.71 4.81 -3.91
N HIS A 310 -4.72 6.01 -3.33
CA HIS A 310 -4.17 6.26 -2.00
C HIS A 310 -4.83 5.39 -0.93
N VAL A 311 -6.17 5.31 -0.95
CA VAL A 311 -6.93 4.47 -0.02
C VAL A 311 -6.63 2.99 -0.24
N LYS A 312 -6.56 2.53 -1.49
CA LYS A 312 -6.16 1.16 -1.83
C LYS A 312 -4.76 0.85 -1.26
N ASN A 313 -3.80 1.74 -1.46
CA ASN A 313 -2.42 1.57 -1.03
C ASN A 313 -2.30 1.52 0.49
N ILE A 314 -2.93 2.45 1.22
CA ILE A 314 -2.92 2.44 2.68
C ILE A 314 -3.56 1.17 3.24
N MET A 315 -4.73 0.76 2.73
CA MET A 315 -5.41 -0.44 3.23
C MET A 315 -4.58 -1.70 2.99
N THR A 316 -3.97 -1.83 1.81
CA THR A 316 -3.12 -2.97 1.46
C THR A 316 -1.82 -2.96 2.29
N SER A 317 -1.21 -1.78 2.47
CA SER A 317 -0.04 -1.60 3.36
C SER A 317 -0.36 -1.92 4.82
N SER A 318 -1.59 -1.64 5.27
CA SER A 318 -2.11 -2.03 6.59
C SER A 318 -2.22 -3.53 6.76
N CYS A 319 -2.67 -4.24 5.72
CA CYS A 319 -2.69 -5.70 5.73
C CYS A 319 -1.27 -6.28 5.85
N ILE A 320 -0.30 -5.72 5.11
CA ILE A 320 1.12 -6.13 5.21
C ILE A 320 1.65 -5.85 6.62
N PHE A 321 1.44 -4.64 7.15
CA PHE A 321 1.87 -4.27 8.50
C PHE A 321 1.30 -5.23 9.56
N ARG A 322 -0.02 -5.50 9.52
CA ARG A 322 -0.67 -6.44 10.46
C ARG A 322 -0.14 -7.86 10.31
N ASN A 323 0.15 -8.29 9.09
CA ASN A 323 0.76 -9.59 8.85
C ASN A 323 2.17 -9.65 9.46
N LEU A 324 3.00 -8.61 9.31
CA LEU A 324 4.31 -8.52 9.97
C LEU A 324 4.15 -8.55 11.50
N GLU A 325 3.25 -7.74 12.06
CA GLU A 325 2.97 -7.73 13.50
C GLU A 325 2.55 -9.11 14.02
N SER A 326 1.76 -9.86 13.26
CA SER A 326 1.31 -11.21 13.66
C SER A 326 2.44 -12.24 13.78
N LEU A 327 3.59 -11.98 13.15
CA LEU A 327 4.78 -12.84 13.27
C LEU A 327 5.56 -12.60 14.56
N ARG A 328 5.30 -11.50 15.27
CA ARG A 328 6.06 -11.13 16.46
C ARG A 328 5.59 -11.94 17.67
N THR A 329 6.57 -12.34 18.47
CA THR A 329 6.33 -13.04 19.74
C THR A 329 6.52 -12.15 20.96
N ASP A 330 7.23 -11.03 20.80
CA ASP A 330 7.48 -10.07 21.88
C ASP A 330 6.60 -8.81 21.68
N PRO A 331 5.65 -8.57 22.59
CA PRO A 331 4.87 -7.33 22.60
C PRO A 331 5.76 -6.09 22.66
N GLN A 332 6.84 -6.08 23.46
CA GLN A 332 7.56 -4.85 23.85
C GLN A 332 8.25 -4.09 22.71
N HIS A 333 8.46 -4.70 21.55
CA HIS A 333 9.01 -4.03 20.36
C HIS A 333 7.95 -3.23 19.55
N HIS A 334 6.97 -2.59 20.21
CA HIS A 334 5.80 -1.93 19.61
C HIS A 334 6.06 -0.77 18.62
N HIS A 335 7.31 -0.49 18.26
CA HIS A 335 7.68 0.74 17.57
C HIS A 335 8.34 0.48 16.23
N HIS A 336 7.65 -0.19 15.33
CA HIS A 336 8.04 -0.20 13.92
C HIS A 336 6.92 0.41 13.08
N HIS A 337 7.29 0.91 11.91
CA HIS A 337 6.35 1.43 10.93
C HIS A 337 6.65 0.75 9.59
N ASN A 338 5.67 0.78 8.69
CA ASN A 338 5.85 0.38 7.32
C ASN A 338 5.77 1.59 6.39
N TYR A 339 6.42 1.55 5.24
CA TYR A 339 6.26 2.57 4.21
C TYR A 339 5.19 2.16 3.19
N GLY A 340 4.57 3.16 2.59
CA GLY A 340 3.83 3.03 1.34
C GLY A 340 4.16 4.22 0.44
N LEU A 341 4.14 3.98 -0.88
CA LEU A 341 4.52 4.96 -1.89
C LEU A 341 3.41 5.12 -2.92
N ASP A 342 2.92 6.35 -3.10
CA ASP A 342 1.93 6.69 -4.13
C ASP A 342 2.53 7.66 -5.14
N PHE A 343 2.56 7.31 -6.42
CA PHE A 343 3.13 8.13 -7.48
C PHE A 343 2.04 8.71 -8.39
N ASN A 344 2.14 10.02 -8.65
CA ASN A 344 1.40 10.73 -9.68
C ASN A 344 2.40 11.33 -10.68
N GLY A 345 2.59 10.64 -11.80
CA GLY A 345 3.65 10.96 -12.74
C GLY A 345 5.04 10.79 -12.12
N ASN A 346 5.82 11.87 -12.07
CA ASN A 346 7.17 11.89 -11.50
C ASN A 346 7.21 12.32 -10.02
N VAL A 347 6.06 12.61 -9.41
CA VAL A 347 5.97 13.01 -8.00
C VAL A 347 5.37 11.87 -7.21
N GLY A 348 6.09 11.42 -6.19
CA GLY A 348 5.66 10.38 -5.27
C GLY A 348 5.43 10.93 -3.87
N THR A 349 4.36 10.51 -3.22
CA THR A 349 4.13 10.70 -1.79
C THR A 349 4.64 9.47 -1.06
N MET A 350 5.61 9.68 -0.18
CA MET A 350 6.10 8.67 0.75
C MET A 350 5.39 8.88 2.09
N PHE A 351 4.67 7.85 2.54
CA PHE A 351 3.99 7.85 3.83
C PHE A 351 4.44 6.67 4.67
N ILE A 352 4.35 6.82 5.98
CA ILE A 352 4.50 5.73 6.94
C ILE A 352 3.14 5.29 7.44
N LEU A 353 3.08 4.03 7.86
CA LEU A 353 1.95 3.42 8.50
C LEU A 353 2.41 2.79 9.82
N CYS A 354 1.76 3.17 10.91
CA CYS A 354 2.07 2.65 12.25
C CYS A 354 0.79 2.42 13.05
N SER A 355 0.85 1.57 14.08
CA SER A 355 -0.26 1.39 15.01
C SER A 355 -0.07 2.32 16.21
N ILE A 356 -1.08 3.15 16.46
CA ILE A 356 -1.14 4.07 17.58
C ILE A 356 -2.50 3.90 18.24
N ASP A 357 -2.51 3.60 19.54
CA ASP A 357 -3.72 3.50 20.39
C ASP A 357 -4.83 2.62 19.79
N GLY A 358 -4.42 1.49 19.18
CA GLY A 358 -5.32 0.50 18.60
C GLY A 358 -5.84 0.82 17.20
N VAL A 359 -5.47 1.97 16.61
CA VAL A 359 -5.78 2.32 15.22
C VAL A 359 -4.52 2.39 14.37
N MET A 360 -4.68 2.32 13.05
CA MET A 360 -3.59 2.51 12.11
C MET A 360 -3.54 3.98 11.71
N VAL A 361 -2.35 4.60 11.76
CA VAL A 361 -2.14 5.99 11.36
C VAL A 361 -1.22 6.02 10.14
N ALA A 362 -1.74 6.56 9.04
CA ALA A 362 -1.02 6.80 7.81
C ALA A 362 -0.61 8.28 7.74
N THR A 363 0.69 8.56 7.69
CA THR A 363 1.22 9.92 7.73
C THR A 363 2.27 10.13 6.66
N GLU A 364 2.08 11.16 5.84
CA GLU A 364 3.09 11.60 4.89
C GLU A 364 4.36 12.04 5.61
N VAL A 365 5.50 11.59 5.09
CA VAL A 365 6.83 11.92 5.63
C VAL A 365 7.69 12.66 4.63
N ALA A 366 7.51 12.43 3.33
CA ALA A 366 8.30 13.09 2.30
C ALA A 366 7.70 12.96 0.90
N GLU A 367 8.22 13.78 -0.03
CA GLU A 367 7.99 13.66 -1.46
C GLU A 367 9.21 13.07 -2.17
N LEU A 368 8.97 12.17 -3.12
CA LEU A 368 9.96 11.58 -4.03
C LEU A 368 9.77 12.19 -5.41
N ILE A 369 10.74 12.96 -5.89
CA ILE A 369 10.60 13.70 -7.15
C ILE A 369 11.67 13.24 -8.16
N ILE A 370 11.23 12.85 -9.35
CA ILE A 370 12.08 12.72 -10.54
C ILE A 370 11.94 14.01 -11.35
N PRO A 371 13.00 14.82 -11.50
CA PRO A 371 12.91 16.08 -12.23
C PRO A 371 12.60 15.86 -13.72
N TYR A 372 11.83 16.76 -14.32
CA TYR A 372 11.62 16.84 -15.77
C TYR A 372 12.61 17.78 -16.44
N ASP A 373 13.01 18.82 -15.72
CA ASP A 373 13.93 19.84 -16.18
C ASP A 373 15.28 19.64 -15.50
N PRO A 374 16.41 19.66 -16.24
CA PRO A 374 17.72 19.65 -15.63
C PRO A 374 18.01 20.76 -14.61
N TYR A 375 17.33 21.91 -14.69
CA TYR A 375 17.40 22.95 -13.68
C TYR A 375 16.81 22.51 -12.33
N ASP A 376 15.90 21.53 -12.33
CA ASP A 376 15.32 20.95 -11.12
C ASP A 376 16.15 19.79 -10.56
N LEU A 377 17.29 19.45 -11.15
CA LEU A 377 18.11 18.30 -10.72
C LEU A 377 18.51 18.35 -9.23
N VAL A 378 18.52 19.56 -8.65
CA VAL A 378 18.74 19.78 -7.22
C VAL A 378 17.77 18.98 -6.33
N VAL A 379 16.51 18.78 -6.73
CA VAL A 379 15.53 18.06 -5.90
C VAL A 379 15.83 16.56 -5.83
N MET A 380 16.52 16.02 -6.83
CA MET A 380 16.82 14.59 -6.92
C MET A 380 17.69 14.09 -5.76
N LYS A 381 18.51 14.97 -5.16
CA LYS A 381 19.34 14.63 -4.00
C LYS A 381 18.48 14.16 -2.81
N ASN A 382 17.36 14.84 -2.57
CA ASN A 382 16.44 14.50 -1.50
C ASN A 382 15.74 13.18 -1.79
N THR A 383 15.31 12.96 -3.04
CA THR A 383 14.76 11.68 -3.50
C THR A 383 15.74 10.53 -3.26
N ILE A 384 17.01 10.68 -3.66
CA ILE A 384 18.05 9.67 -3.42
C ILE A 384 18.21 9.42 -1.92
N ALA A 385 18.28 10.47 -1.10
CA ALA A 385 18.42 10.31 0.34
C ALA A 385 17.28 9.51 0.96
N LEU A 386 16.04 9.82 0.60
CA LEU A 386 14.84 9.11 1.06
C LEU A 386 14.81 7.66 0.58
N LEU A 387 15.25 7.37 -0.65
CA LEU A 387 15.32 6.00 -1.16
C LEU A 387 16.38 5.16 -0.41
N PHE A 388 17.48 5.75 0.03
CA PHE A 388 18.48 5.05 0.85
C PHE A 388 18.03 4.86 2.31
N ASP A 389 17.26 5.80 2.84
CA ASP A 389 16.58 5.64 4.12
C ASP A 389 15.58 4.47 4.06
N LEU A 390 14.75 4.44 3.00
CA LEU A 390 13.86 3.33 2.68
C LEU A 390 14.63 2.01 2.57
N LYS A 391 15.75 1.97 1.82
CA LYS A 391 16.60 0.77 1.68
C LYS A 391 17.02 0.24 3.04
N THR A 392 17.51 1.13 3.90
CA THR A 392 18.00 0.78 5.23
C THR A 392 16.88 0.24 6.10
N HIS A 393 15.72 0.89 6.09
CA HIS A 393 14.54 0.43 6.80
C HIS A 393 14.08 -0.95 6.33
N MET A 394 13.95 -1.15 5.01
CA MET A 394 13.52 -2.43 4.44
C MET A 394 14.49 -3.56 4.77
N LYS A 395 15.80 -3.29 4.82
CA LYS A 395 16.80 -4.26 5.30
C LYS A 395 16.56 -4.63 6.77
N LYS A 396 16.29 -3.66 7.63
CA LYS A 396 16.00 -3.91 9.06
C LYS A 396 14.71 -4.71 9.24
N LEU A 397 13.65 -4.37 8.51
CA LEU A 397 12.40 -5.15 8.50
C LEU A 397 12.65 -6.59 8.03
N ALA A 398 13.35 -6.78 6.91
CA ALA A 398 13.68 -8.10 6.40
C ALA A 398 14.49 -8.93 7.41
N GLN A 399 15.52 -8.34 8.02
CA GLN A 399 16.32 -9.00 9.06
C GLN A 399 15.51 -9.40 10.29
N THR A 400 14.52 -8.58 10.66
CA THR A 400 13.67 -8.82 11.82
C THR A 400 12.60 -9.88 11.55
N PHE A 401 11.84 -9.74 10.47
CA PHE A 401 10.64 -10.53 10.23
C PHE A 401 10.89 -11.80 9.42
N ARG A 402 11.96 -11.87 8.63
CA ARG A 402 12.24 -13.07 7.83
C ARG A 402 12.44 -14.33 8.67
N PRO A 403 13.28 -14.33 9.73
CA PRO A 403 13.45 -15.51 10.57
C PRO A 403 12.15 -15.93 11.26
N LEU A 404 11.31 -14.96 11.64
CA LEU A 404 10.00 -15.21 12.28
C LEU A 404 9.02 -15.86 11.30
N GLN A 405 8.96 -15.37 10.07
CA GLN A 405 8.16 -15.95 8.99
C GLN A 405 8.57 -17.40 8.70
N GLU A 406 9.87 -17.68 8.59
CA GLU A 406 10.38 -19.03 8.35
C GLU A 406 10.08 -19.98 9.51
N LYS A 407 10.17 -19.51 10.75
CA LYS A 407 9.80 -20.29 11.94
C LYS A 407 8.30 -20.62 11.94
N SER A 408 7.44 -19.63 11.66
CA SER A 408 5.98 -19.82 11.59
C SER A 408 5.60 -20.84 10.51
N LYS A 409 6.26 -20.80 9.34
CA LYS A 409 6.05 -21.77 8.25
C LYS A 409 6.45 -23.21 8.61
N ARG A 410 7.43 -23.41 9.49
CA ARG A 410 7.85 -24.76 9.95
C ARG A 410 6.93 -25.35 11.02
N GLN A 411 6.11 -24.51 11.67
CA GLN A 411 5.18 -24.94 12.73
C GLN A 411 3.79 -25.28 12.19
N ARG A 412 3.50 -24.89 10.94
CA ARG A 412 2.33 -25.32 10.17
C ARG A 412 2.71 -26.56 9.36
#